data_AF-A0A5K1D0S5-F1
#
_entry.id   AF-A0A5K1D0S5-F1
#
_cell.length_a   1.000
_cell.length_b   1.000
_cell.length_c   1.000
_cell.angle_alpha   90.00
_cell.angle_beta   90.00
_cell.angle_gamma   90.00
#
_symmetry.space_group_name_H-M   'P 1'
#
loop_
_entity.id
_entity.type
_entity.pdbx_description
1 polymer ?
#
loop_
_entity_poly.entity_id
_entity_poly.type
_entity_poly.pdbx_seq_one_letter_code
_entity_poly.pdbx_strand_id
1 'polypeptide(L)'
;MAEGSTSAATGSPWESMITRIVGLLVELESLRQQITALNSSIEELVERFDFMGRMSTSSIEELTSLRERGAMEEEAAIDTYNERGRKLLSEVEVSKRLEEMETVRVGSGCRREEEEAEVCAVCMEGLETGCEVKLLACSHKYHRDCIGSWMAYKNLCPLCRCNLY
;
A
#
# COMPACT_ATOMS: atom_id res chain seq x y z
N MET A 1 15.37 -73.65 -83.04
CA MET A 1 15.88 -74.58 -82.02
C MET A 1 16.97 -73.86 -81.24
N ALA A 2 16.78 -73.77 -79.91
CA ALA A 2 17.71 -73.41 -78.82
C ALA A 2 18.50 -72.08 -78.97
N GLU A 3 18.23 -71.06 -78.15
CA GLU A 3 18.72 -70.92 -76.75
C GLU A 3 20.25 -71.09 -76.70
N GLY A 4 21.07 -70.15 -76.28
CA GLY A 4 20.92 -69.13 -75.25
C GLY A 4 22.28 -69.07 -74.56
N SER A 5 22.85 -67.88 -74.40
CA SER A 5 23.98 -67.64 -73.50
C SER A 5 24.06 -66.14 -73.24
N THR A 6 23.13 -65.68 -72.43
CA THR A 6 23.17 -64.42 -71.72
C THR A 6 24.35 -64.46 -70.75
N SER A 7 25.50 -63.86 -71.09
CA SER A 7 26.52 -63.56 -70.08
C SER A 7 26.04 -62.35 -69.29
N ALA A 8 25.42 -62.63 -68.15
CA ALA A 8 24.95 -61.67 -67.18
C ALA A 8 26.06 -60.65 -66.85
N ALA A 9 25.74 -59.37 -67.03
CA ALA A 9 26.59 -58.26 -66.66
C ALA A 9 26.88 -58.33 -65.16
N THR A 10 28.09 -58.76 -64.79
CA THR A 10 28.60 -58.55 -63.43
C THR A 10 28.96 -57.07 -63.32
N GLY A 11 28.05 -56.28 -62.74
CA GLY A 11 28.30 -54.88 -62.44
C GLY A 11 29.60 -54.68 -61.67
N SER A 12 30.33 -53.62 -61.98
CA SER A 12 31.65 -53.39 -61.38
C SER A 12 31.54 -53.17 -59.87
N PRO A 13 32.53 -53.59 -59.03
CA PRO A 13 32.44 -53.50 -57.56
C PRO A 13 32.11 -52.11 -57.00
N TRP A 14 32.45 -51.04 -57.72
CA TRP A 14 32.15 -49.66 -57.36
C TRP A 14 30.66 -49.29 -57.54
N GLU A 15 29.91 -49.94 -58.44
CA GLU A 15 28.48 -49.71 -58.64
C GLU A 15 27.65 -50.17 -57.44
N SER A 16 28.02 -51.32 -56.84
CA SER A 16 27.42 -51.83 -55.60
C SER A 16 27.70 -50.90 -54.42
N MET A 17 28.93 -50.36 -54.35
CA MET A 17 29.31 -49.37 -53.34
C MET A 17 28.50 -48.06 -53.47
N ILE A 18 28.33 -47.55 -54.70
CA ILE A 18 27.50 -46.38 -54.97
C ILE A 18 26.05 -46.64 -54.57
N THR A 19 25.49 -47.80 -54.92
CA THR A 19 24.11 -48.17 -54.57
C THR A 19 23.89 -48.19 -53.05
N ARG A 20 24.87 -48.73 -52.30
CA ARG A 20 24.86 -48.72 -50.83
C ARG A 20 24.95 -47.30 -50.26
N ILE A 21 25.82 -46.45 -50.81
CA ILE A 21 25.97 -45.06 -50.37
C ILE A 21 24.66 -44.28 -50.62
N VAL A 22 24.07 -44.43 -51.81
CA VAL A 22 22.79 -43.78 -52.15
C VAL A 22 21.66 -44.26 -51.23
N GLY A 23 21.60 -45.56 -50.92
CA GLY A 23 20.64 -46.10 -49.95
C GLY A 23 20.76 -45.47 -48.56
N LEU A 24 21.99 -45.36 -48.04
CA LEU A 24 22.25 -44.71 -46.75
C LEU A 24 21.91 -43.22 -46.75
N LEU A 25 22.13 -42.52 -47.87
CA LEU A 25 21.75 -41.11 -48.00
C LEU A 25 20.23 -40.92 -47.98
N VAL A 26 19.47 -41.84 -48.59
CA VAL A 26 17.99 -41.82 -48.54
C VAL A 26 17.50 -42.11 -47.13
N GLU A 27 18.09 -43.07 -46.42
CA GLU A 27 17.76 -43.35 -45.02
C GLU A 27 18.07 -42.17 -44.09
N LEU A 28 19.21 -41.49 -44.30
CA LEU A 28 19.59 -40.28 -43.56
C LEU A 28 18.61 -39.13 -43.80
N GLU A 29 18.17 -38.91 -45.04
CA GLU A 29 17.18 -37.86 -45.35
C GLU A 29 15.79 -38.19 -44.76
N SER A 30 15.40 -39.47 -44.76
CA SER A 30 14.17 -39.93 -44.09
C SER A 30 14.22 -39.68 -42.58
N LEU A 31 15.34 -40.00 -41.91
CA LEU A 31 15.52 -39.73 -40.48
C LEU A 31 15.51 -38.23 -40.18
N ARG A 32 16.15 -37.42 -41.04
CA ARG A 32 16.12 -35.96 -40.92
C ARG A 32 14.69 -35.40 -41.01
N GLN A 33 13.87 -35.91 -41.93
CA GLN A 33 12.47 -35.51 -42.05
C GLN A 33 11.67 -35.90 -40.79
N GLN A 34 11.89 -37.09 -40.25
CA GLN A 34 11.25 -37.53 -39.00
C GLN A 34 11.64 -36.66 -37.80
N ILE A 35 12.92 -36.31 -37.66
CA ILE A 35 13.41 -35.40 -36.61
C ILE A 35 12.74 -34.02 -36.74
N THR A 36 12.64 -33.52 -37.97
CA THR A 36 12.00 -32.22 -38.24
C THR A 36 10.53 -32.24 -37.86
N ALA A 37 9.79 -33.30 -38.24
CA ALA A 37 8.39 -33.46 -37.87
C ALA A 37 8.18 -33.60 -36.36
N LEU A 38 9.07 -34.32 -35.67
CA LEU A 38 9.02 -34.47 -34.22
C LEU A 38 9.30 -33.14 -33.51
N ASN A 39 10.29 -32.37 -33.95
CA ASN A 39 10.59 -31.05 -33.38
C ASN A 39 9.42 -30.08 -33.56
N SER A 40 8.78 -30.06 -34.73
CA SER A 40 7.57 -29.27 -34.96
C SER A 40 6.44 -29.67 -34.00
N SER A 41 6.27 -30.97 -33.73
CA SER A 41 5.25 -31.45 -32.80
C SER A 41 5.56 -31.07 -31.35
N ILE A 42 6.84 -31.05 -30.97
CA ILE A 42 7.30 -30.57 -29.67
C ILE A 42 7.05 -29.08 -29.51
N GLU A 43 7.36 -28.29 -30.54
CA GLU A 43 7.13 -26.84 -30.54
C GLU A 43 5.63 -26.52 -30.35
N GLU A 44 4.73 -27.18 -31.07
CA GLU A 44 3.28 -27.03 -30.87
C GLU A 44 2.83 -27.38 -29.44
N LEU A 45 3.42 -28.42 -28.84
CA LEU A 45 3.12 -28.79 -27.47
C LEU A 45 3.62 -27.73 -26.48
N VAL A 46 4.83 -27.21 -26.67
CA VAL A 46 5.41 -26.13 -25.84
C VAL A 46 4.53 -24.89 -25.91
N GLU A 47 4.11 -24.46 -27.11
CA GLU A 47 3.21 -23.32 -27.26
C GLU A 47 1.88 -23.50 -26.53
N ARG A 48 1.33 -24.73 -26.57
CA ARG A 48 0.10 -25.06 -25.85
C ARG A 48 0.28 -25.03 -24.33
N PHE A 49 1.41 -25.54 -23.83
CA PHE A 49 1.75 -25.47 -22.40
C PHE A 49 1.95 -24.02 -21.94
N ASP A 50 2.65 -23.22 -22.71
CA ASP A 50 2.84 -21.80 -22.44
C ASP A 50 1.51 -21.04 -22.43
N PHE A 51 0.60 -21.35 -23.36
CA PHE A 51 -0.73 -20.77 -23.37
C PHE A 51 -1.52 -21.10 -22.09
N MET A 52 -1.53 -22.36 -21.66
CA MET A 52 -2.17 -22.76 -20.41
C MET A 52 -1.53 -22.08 -19.19
N GLY A 53 -0.21 -21.93 -19.20
CA GLY A 53 0.52 -21.19 -18.16
C GLY A 53 0.15 -19.71 -18.10
N ARG A 54 -0.01 -19.04 -19.26
CA ARG A 54 -0.46 -17.64 -19.32
C ARG A 54 -1.89 -17.46 -18.83
N MET A 55 -2.79 -18.37 -19.18
CA MET A 55 -4.19 -18.29 -18.72
C MET A 55 -4.29 -18.47 -17.20
N SER A 56 -3.53 -19.40 -16.61
CA SER A 56 -3.55 -19.64 -15.17
C SER A 56 -2.93 -18.50 -14.38
N THR A 57 -1.81 -17.93 -14.84
CA THR A 57 -1.15 -16.79 -14.21
C THR A 57 -1.99 -15.52 -14.30
N SER A 58 -2.63 -15.25 -15.44
CA SER A 58 -3.52 -14.10 -15.60
C SER A 58 -4.69 -14.11 -14.61
N SER A 59 -5.36 -15.25 -14.41
CA SER A 59 -6.42 -15.35 -13.40
C SER A 59 -5.91 -15.18 -11.97
N ILE A 60 -4.69 -15.65 -11.67
CA ILE A 60 -4.07 -15.46 -10.36
C ILE A 60 -3.75 -13.98 -10.13
N GLU A 61 -3.18 -13.30 -11.13
CA GLU A 61 -2.83 -11.87 -11.05
C GLU A 61 -4.06 -10.97 -10.83
N GLU A 62 -5.20 -11.27 -11.46
CA GLU A 62 -6.45 -10.54 -11.23
C GLU A 62 -6.96 -10.72 -9.79
N LEU A 63 -6.91 -11.95 -9.27
CA LEU A 63 -7.34 -12.27 -7.91
C LEU A 63 -6.41 -11.66 -6.86
N THR A 64 -5.08 -11.66 -7.09
CA THR A 64 -4.14 -10.99 -6.19
C THR A 64 -4.40 -9.48 -6.17
N SER A 65 -4.62 -8.87 -7.33
CA SER A 65 -4.93 -7.44 -7.44
C SER A 65 -6.25 -7.05 -6.75
N LEU A 66 -7.27 -7.92 -6.79
CA LEU A 66 -8.51 -7.72 -6.04
C LEU A 66 -8.30 -7.81 -4.53
N ARG A 67 -7.55 -8.82 -4.08
CA ARG A 67 -7.23 -9.02 -2.67
C ARG A 67 -6.43 -7.86 -2.10
N GLU A 68 -5.43 -7.37 -2.82
CA GLU A 68 -4.60 -6.24 -2.41
C GLU A 68 -5.43 -4.96 -2.27
N ARG A 69 -6.35 -4.70 -3.21
CA ARG A 69 -7.30 -3.57 -3.08
C ARG A 69 -8.19 -3.70 -1.85
N GLY A 70 -8.76 -4.88 -1.61
CA GLY A 70 -9.58 -5.10 -0.42
C GLY A 70 -8.80 -4.88 0.89
N ALA A 71 -7.55 -5.34 0.95
CA ALA A 71 -6.68 -5.13 2.10
C ALA A 71 -6.39 -3.63 2.35
N MET A 72 -6.14 -2.86 1.28
CA MET A 72 -5.94 -1.41 1.40
C MET A 72 -7.18 -0.66 1.90
N GLU A 73 -8.37 -1.05 1.44
CA GLU A 73 -9.64 -0.44 1.88
C GLU A 73 -9.91 -0.72 3.37
N GLU A 74 -9.63 -1.94 3.83
CA GLU A 74 -9.76 -2.33 5.24
C GLU A 74 -8.77 -1.59 6.14
N GLU A 75 -7.49 -1.52 5.74
CA GLU A 75 -6.46 -0.79 6.48
C GLU A 75 -6.79 0.70 6.58
N ALA A 76 -7.22 1.32 5.49
CA ALA A 76 -7.68 2.71 5.49
C ALA A 76 -8.86 2.92 6.45
N ALA A 77 -9.83 1.99 6.48
CA ALA A 77 -10.95 2.07 7.42
C ALA A 77 -10.47 2.00 8.88
N ILE A 78 -9.55 1.09 9.20
CA ILE A 78 -8.95 0.95 10.53
C ILE A 78 -8.20 2.24 10.92
N ASP A 79 -7.42 2.82 10.02
CA ASP A 79 -6.73 4.09 10.25
C ASP A 79 -7.70 5.23 10.56
N THR A 80 -8.77 5.36 9.78
CA THR A 80 -9.79 6.39 10.05
C THR A 80 -10.48 6.18 11.39
N TYR A 81 -10.75 4.92 11.78
CA TYR A 81 -11.33 4.60 13.08
C TYR A 81 -10.38 4.96 14.22
N ASN A 82 -9.11 4.56 14.12
CA ASN A 82 -8.09 4.82 15.12
C ASN A 82 -7.81 6.32 15.28
N GLU A 83 -7.80 7.08 14.18
CA GLU A 83 -7.61 8.54 14.24
C GLU A 83 -8.78 9.24 14.95
N ARG A 84 -10.02 8.84 14.66
CA ARG A 84 -11.19 9.31 15.43
C ARG A 84 -11.08 8.95 16.90
N GLY A 85 -10.64 7.73 17.20
CA GLY A 85 -10.39 7.28 18.57
C GLY A 85 -9.37 8.14 19.31
N ARG A 86 -8.21 8.43 18.70
CA ARG A 86 -7.20 9.33 19.26
C ARG A 86 -7.74 10.73 19.53
N LYS A 87 -8.50 11.28 18.59
CA LYS A 87 -9.11 12.61 18.74
C LYS A 87 -10.13 12.65 19.88
N LEU A 88 -10.99 11.64 19.99
CA LEU A 88 -11.94 11.54 21.10
C LEU A 88 -11.22 11.40 22.45
N LEU A 89 -10.16 10.59 22.50
CA LEU A 89 -9.36 10.44 23.73
C LEU A 89 -8.67 11.74 24.14
N SER A 90 -8.15 12.53 23.19
CA SER A 90 -7.56 13.83 23.53
C SER A 90 -8.62 14.83 23.99
N GLU A 91 -9.82 14.85 23.40
CA GLU A 91 -10.95 15.68 23.82
C GLU A 91 -11.42 15.33 25.25
N VAL A 92 -11.50 14.05 25.58
CA VAL A 92 -11.83 13.59 26.95
C VAL A 92 -10.75 14.01 27.95
N GLU A 93 -9.48 13.85 27.60
CA GLU A 93 -8.35 14.23 28.47
C GLU A 93 -8.33 15.75 28.73
N VAL A 94 -8.57 16.58 27.70
CA VAL A 94 -8.69 18.04 27.87
C VAL A 94 -9.87 18.38 28.77
N SER A 95 -11.02 17.75 28.56
CA SER A 95 -12.23 18.00 29.35
C SER A 95 -11.99 17.70 30.83
N LYS A 96 -11.38 16.55 31.13
CA LYS A 96 -11.00 16.16 32.49
C LYS A 96 -10.06 17.16 33.15
N ARG A 97 -9.02 17.61 32.44
CA ARG A 97 -8.06 18.59 32.97
C ARG A 97 -8.70 19.94 33.27
N LEU A 98 -9.62 20.39 32.41
CA LEU A 98 -10.35 21.63 32.66
C LEU A 98 -11.22 21.52 33.92
N GLU A 99 -11.82 20.36 34.18
CA GLU A 99 -12.63 20.13 35.39
C GLU A 99 -11.79 20.18 36.67
N GLU A 100 -10.54 19.71 36.62
CA GLU A 100 -9.60 19.74 37.74
C GLU A 100 -9.05 21.16 38.05
N MET A 101 -9.16 22.10 37.11
CA MET A 101 -8.66 23.47 37.27
C MET A 101 -9.58 24.37 38.09
N GLU A 102 -8.96 25.24 38.89
CA GLU A 102 -9.66 26.24 39.67
C GLU A 102 -10.48 27.18 38.77
N THR A 103 -11.74 27.38 39.18
CA THR A 103 -12.68 28.27 38.49
C THR A 103 -12.95 29.46 39.39
N VAL A 104 -12.66 30.65 38.88
CA VAL A 104 -12.80 31.90 39.63
C VAL A 104 -13.80 32.78 38.90
N ARG A 105 -14.64 33.50 39.63
CA ARG A 105 -15.47 34.57 39.04
C ARG A 105 -14.68 35.86 38.98
N VAL A 106 -14.74 36.52 37.83
CA VAL A 106 -14.16 37.87 37.68
C VAL A 106 -14.96 38.82 38.59
N GLY A 107 -14.30 39.36 39.62
CA GLY A 107 -14.95 40.27 40.57
C GLY A 107 -15.10 41.69 40.00
N SER A 108 -16.18 42.38 40.36
CA SER A 108 -16.28 43.84 40.14
C SER A 108 -15.50 44.55 41.25
N GLY A 109 -14.30 45.04 40.96
CA GLY A 109 -13.53 45.82 41.91
C GLY A 109 -14.13 47.23 42.10
N CYS A 110 -14.78 47.48 43.22
CA CYS A 110 -15.07 48.86 43.65
C CYS A 110 -13.82 49.45 44.35
N ARG A 111 -12.81 49.90 43.59
CA ARG A 111 -11.86 50.96 44.03
C ARG A 111 -10.91 51.46 42.90
N ARG A 112 -11.14 52.71 42.51
CA ARG A 112 -10.29 53.73 41.85
C ARG A 112 -9.06 53.31 40.99
N GLU A 113 -9.13 53.82 39.75
CA GLU A 113 -8.07 54.29 38.85
C GLU A 113 -7.19 53.22 38.17
N GLU A 114 -7.44 53.06 36.85
CA GLU A 114 -6.76 52.18 35.87
C GLU A 114 -6.93 50.66 36.07
N GLU A 115 -8.18 50.18 36.16
CA GLU A 115 -8.46 48.75 35.91
C GLU A 115 -8.38 48.50 34.40
N GLU A 116 -7.21 48.04 33.91
CA GLU A 116 -7.17 47.25 32.69
C GLU A 116 -8.11 46.07 32.90
N ALA A 117 -9.23 46.05 32.17
CA ALA A 117 -10.11 44.89 32.14
C ALA A 117 -9.25 43.66 31.88
N GLU A 118 -9.33 42.62 32.72
CA GLU A 118 -8.52 41.43 32.52
C GLU A 118 -8.87 40.86 31.13
N VAL A 119 -7.90 40.75 30.22
CA VAL A 119 -8.11 40.28 28.84
C VAL A 119 -7.69 38.81 28.74
N CYS A 120 -8.50 38.00 28.06
CA CYS A 120 -8.11 36.64 27.70
C CYS A 120 -7.03 36.70 26.61
N ALA A 121 -5.79 36.33 26.91
CA ALA A 121 -4.70 36.38 25.93
C ALA A 121 -4.83 35.42 24.74
N VAL A 122 -5.86 34.55 24.72
CA VAL A 122 -6.13 33.61 23.62
C VAL A 122 -7.08 34.22 22.59
N CYS A 123 -8.23 34.77 23.00
CA CYS A 123 -9.17 35.43 22.08
C CYS A 123 -8.98 36.96 21.99
N MET A 124 -8.14 37.54 22.86
CA MET A 124 -7.91 38.98 22.99
C MET A 124 -9.16 39.78 23.38
N GLU A 125 -10.18 39.12 23.93
CA GLU A 125 -11.41 39.74 24.43
C GLU A 125 -11.36 39.92 25.95
N GLY A 126 -12.08 40.92 26.47
CA GLY A 126 -12.18 41.17 27.91
C GLY A 126 -12.90 40.04 28.64
N LEU A 127 -12.40 39.68 29.81
CA LEU A 127 -13.05 38.76 30.73
C LEU A 127 -14.18 39.53 31.44
N GLU A 128 -15.42 39.25 31.06
CA GLU A 128 -16.59 39.95 31.60
C GLU A 128 -16.74 39.73 33.11
N THR A 129 -17.14 40.80 33.80
CA THR A 129 -17.37 40.76 35.24
C THR A 129 -18.52 39.81 35.58
N GLY A 130 -18.29 38.89 36.53
CA GLY A 130 -19.23 37.85 36.91
C GLY A 130 -19.13 36.56 36.10
N CYS A 131 -18.38 36.53 34.99
CA CYS A 131 -18.12 35.30 34.25
C CYS A 131 -17.15 34.37 34.99
N GLU A 132 -17.34 33.08 34.80
CA GLU A 132 -16.47 32.03 35.32
C GLU A 132 -15.29 31.80 34.36
N VAL A 133 -14.08 32.01 34.88
CA VAL A 133 -12.83 31.84 34.14
C VAL A 133 -11.99 30.74 34.79
N LYS A 134 -11.15 30.09 33.99
CA LYS A 134 -10.17 29.12 34.49
C LYS A 134 -8.92 29.85 34.94
N LEU A 135 -8.51 29.61 36.18
CA LEU A 135 -7.28 30.10 36.77
C LEU A 135 -6.22 29.00 36.71
N LEU A 136 -5.09 29.29 36.08
CA LEU A 136 -3.94 28.39 36.06
C LEU A 136 -3.11 28.51 37.35
N ALA A 137 -2.29 27.50 37.66
CA ALA A 137 -1.35 27.53 38.80
C ALA A 137 -0.36 28.70 38.75
N CYS A 138 -0.06 29.21 37.55
CA CYS A 138 0.74 30.43 37.32
C CYS A 138 -0.05 31.74 37.43
N SER A 139 -1.28 31.69 37.96
CA SER A 139 -2.19 32.81 38.22
C SER A 139 -2.76 33.55 37.00
N HIS A 140 -2.59 33.01 35.79
CA HIS A 140 -3.20 33.58 34.58
C HIS A 140 -4.62 33.04 34.35
N LYS A 141 -5.51 33.90 33.84
CA LYS A 141 -6.95 33.64 33.68
C LYS A 141 -7.35 33.59 32.20
N TYR A 142 -8.27 32.68 31.88
CA TYR A 142 -8.78 32.48 30.52
C TYR A 142 -10.23 32.00 30.53
N HIS A 143 -10.96 32.24 29.43
CA HIS A 143 -12.22 31.53 29.20
C HIS A 143 -11.99 30.02 29.14
N ARG A 144 -12.94 29.24 29.68
CA ARG A 144 -12.90 27.77 29.70
C ARG A 144 -12.64 27.19 28.31
N ASP A 145 -13.34 27.69 27.29
CA ASP A 145 -13.25 27.17 25.94
C ASP A 145 -11.95 27.60 25.24
N CYS A 146 -11.49 28.82 25.51
CA CYS A 146 -10.23 29.34 24.98
C CYS A 146 -9.04 28.52 25.48
N ILE A 147 -8.96 28.29 26.80
CA ILE A 147 -7.86 27.53 27.36
C ILE A 147 -7.98 26.03 27.06
N GLY A 148 -9.20 25.49 26.98
CA GLY A 148 -9.45 24.11 26.53
C GLY A 148 -8.93 23.86 25.12
N SER A 149 -9.27 24.74 24.18
CA SER A 149 -8.79 24.66 22.80
C SER A 149 -7.26 24.76 22.72
N TRP A 150 -6.65 25.59 23.58
CA TRP A 150 -5.19 25.70 23.66
C TRP A 150 -4.55 24.41 24.19
N MET A 151 -5.12 23.80 25.23
CA MET A 151 -4.64 22.55 25.83
C MET A 151 -4.70 21.35 24.89
N ALA A 152 -5.67 21.33 23.98
CA ALA A 152 -5.74 20.31 22.92
C ALA A 152 -4.49 20.32 22.02
N TYR A 153 -3.79 21.45 21.93
CA TYR A 153 -2.56 21.60 21.15
C TYR A 153 -1.28 21.61 22.01
N LYS A 154 -1.27 22.36 23.13
CA LYS A 154 -0.11 22.52 24.00
C LYS A 154 -0.49 22.62 25.48
N ASN A 155 0.20 21.85 26.31
CA ASN A 155 0.05 21.87 27.76
C ASN A 155 0.92 22.93 28.45
N LEU A 156 0.89 24.17 27.96
CA LEU A 156 1.68 25.28 28.53
C LEU A 156 0.83 26.55 28.61
N CYS A 157 1.06 27.39 29.61
CA CYS A 157 0.40 28.68 29.72
C CYS A 157 0.73 29.57 28.49
N PRO A 158 -0.27 30.15 27.80
CA PRO A 158 -0.06 31.06 26.67
C PRO A 158 0.84 32.27 26.99
N LEU A 159 0.78 32.78 28.23
CA LEU A 159 1.50 33.97 28.66
C LEU A 159 2.92 33.68 29.15
N CYS A 160 3.07 32.81 30.14
CA CYS A 160 4.36 32.58 30.79
C CYS A 160 5.07 31.28 30.39
N ARG A 161 4.42 30.41 29.59
CA ARG A 161 4.91 29.07 29.20
C ARG A 161 5.24 28.15 30.38
N CYS A 162 4.84 28.51 31.61
CA CYS A 162 4.83 27.58 32.73
C CYS A 162 3.92 26.42 32.38
N ASN A 163 4.22 25.28 32.99
CA ASN A 163 3.35 24.16 32.81
C ASN A 163 2.00 24.39 33.47
N LEU A 164 1.01 23.71 32.92
CA LEU A 164 -0.35 23.68 33.46
C LEU A 164 -0.46 22.70 34.63
N TYR A 165 0.64 22.00 34.97
CA TYR A 165 0.89 21.20 36.17
C TYR A 165 1.85 21.86 37.14
#